data_AF-A0A4Y3FPG2-F1
#
_entry.id   AF-A0A4Y3FPG2-F1
#
_cell.length_a   1.000
_cell.length_b   1.000
_cell.length_c   1.000
_cell.angle_alpha   90.00
_cell.angle_beta   90.00
_cell.angle_gamma   90.00
#
_symmetry.space_group_name_H-M   'P 1'
#
loop_
_entity.id
_entity.type
_entity.pdbx_description
1 polymer ?
#
loop_
_entity_poly.entity_id
_entity_poly.type
_entity_poly.pdbx_seq_one_letter_code
_entity_poly.pdbx_strand_id
1 'polypeptide(L)'
;MKRLKDLDIGTDELALVFDRGNNRKGNIDKAMENVHIIGSARRSQVKEMFQVHFEGYNELYTSNAGVHILGYRNMAELFGRGFSVVVSYNPATHKNQEKTYEKRKERLVKTLDAIKGKMKRKGKDRKLTKEP
;
A
#
# COMPACT_ATOMS: atom_id res chain seq x y z
N MET A 1 -2.89 -28.88 -6.12
CA MET A 1 -1.82 -29.72 -5.55
C MET A 1 -1.70 -31.10 -6.16
N LYS A 2 -2.81 -31.84 -6.35
CA LYS A 2 -2.76 -33.19 -6.94
C LYS A 2 -1.89 -33.25 -8.21
N ARG A 3 -2.21 -32.41 -9.21
CA ARG A 3 -1.42 -32.25 -10.45
C ARG A 3 0.07 -31.93 -10.29
N LEU A 4 0.48 -31.19 -9.25
CA LEU A 4 1.91 -30.85 -9.04
C LEU A 4 2.64 -32.02 -8.38
N LYS A 5 1.97 -32.70 -7.44
CA LYS A 5 2.47 -33.95 -6.83
C LYS A 5 2.56 -35.08 -7.86
N ASP A 6 1.61 -35.15 -8.79
CA ASP A 6 1.61 -36.12 -9.90
C ASP A 6 2.79 -35.88 -10.88
N LEU A 7 3.39 -34.69 -10.88
CA LEU A 7 4.58 -34.33 -11.67
C LEU A 7 5.89 -34.43 -10.88
N ASP A 8 5.85 -34.98 -9.65
CA ASP A 8 7.00 -35.10 -8.73
C ASP A 8 7.72 -33.77 -8.44
N ILE A 9 6.99 -32.66 -8.48
CA ILE A 9 7.53 -31.35 -8.13
C ILE A 9 7.42 -31.17 -6.63
N GLY A 10 8.58 -31.04 -5.96
CA GLY A 10 8.68 -30.64 -4.56
C GLY A 10 7.99 -29.29 -4.34
N THR A 11 6.88 -29.29 -3.60
CA THR A 11 6.08 -28.08 -3.40
C THR A 11 6.65 -27.16 -2.33
N ASP A 12 7.51 -27.69 -1.47
CA ASP A 12 8.26 -26.98 -0.45
C ASP A 12 9.23 -25.94 -1.04
N GLU A 13 9.74 -26.15 -2.25
CA GLU A 13 10.56 -25.14 -2.96
C GLU A 13 9.73 -24.08 -3.69
N LEU A 14 8.40 -24.24 -3.76
CA LEU A 14 7.54 -23.31 -4.46
C LEU A 14 7.19 -22.12 -3.57
N ALA A 15 7.21 -20.93 -4.16
CA ALA A 15 6.70 -19.71 -3.54
C ALA A 15 5.48 -19.19 -4.31
N LEU A 16 4.35 -19.03 -3.62
CA LEU A 16 3.16 -18.41 -4.18
C LEU A 16 3.17 -16.91 -3.93
N VAL A 17 3.01 -16.13 -4.99
CA VAL A 17 2.92 -14.67 -4.90
C VAL A 17 1.46 -14.25 -4.72
N PHE A 18 1.13 -13.68 -3.57
CA PHE A 18 -0.20 -13.19 -3.22
C PHE A 18 -0.34 -11.69 -3.50
N ASP A 19 -1.40 -11.34 -4.23
CA ASP A 19 -1.93 -9.98 -4.19
C ASP A 19 -2.63 -9.68 -2.84
N ARG A 20 -2.67 -8.40 -2.45
CA ARG A 20 -3.32 -7.92 -1.21
C ARG A 20 -4.76 -8.38 -1.05
N GLY A 21 -5.51 -8.53 -2.15
CA GLY A 21 -6.89 -9.01 -2.09
C GLY A 21 -7.02 -10.43 -1.54
N ASN A 22 -5.97 -11.25 -1.71
CA ASN A 22 -5.95 -12.65 -1.31
C ASN A 22 -5.36 -12.90 0.08
N ASN A 23 -4.89 -11.85 0.78
CA ASN A 23 -4.29 -11.91 2.10
C ASN A 23 -5.34 -12.11 3.22
N ARG A 24 -6.19 -13.13 3.09
CA ARG A 24 -7.07 -13.59 4.15
C ARG A 24 -6.38 -14.72 4.91
N LYS A 25 -6.53 -14.74 6.24
CA LYS A 25 -5.90 -15.75 7.11
C LYS A 25 -6.12 -17.18 6.59
N GLY A 26 -7.36 -17.55 6.26
CA GLY A 26 -7.66 -18.88 5.75
C GLY A 26 -7.03 -19.24 4.39
N ASN A 27 -6.70 -18.27 3.54
CA ASN A 27 -5.98 -18.54 2.29
C ASN A 27 -4.49 -18.73 2.56
N ILE A 28 -3.93 -17.90 3.43
CA ILE A 28 -2.53 -17.96 3.84
C ILE A 28 -2.25 -19.28 4.55
N ASP A 29 -3.10 -19.67 5.51
CA ASP A 29 -2.95 -20.94 6.24
C ASP A 29 -2.91 -22.13 5.28
N LYS A 30 -3.88 -22.22 4.34
CA LYS A 30 -3.95 -23.31 3.34
C LYS A 30 -2.76 -23.35 2.40
N ALA A 31 -2.26 -22.19 1.96
CA ALA A 31 -1.11 -22.15 1.07
C ALA A 31 0.19 -22.51 1.81
N MET A 32 0.39 -22.00 3.03
CA MET A 32 1.59 -22.28 3.82
C MET A 32 1.71 -23.73 4.29
N GLU A 33 0.64 -24.52 4.25
CA GLU A 33 0.71 -25.98 4.50
C GLU A 33 1.60 -26.71 3.50
N ASN A 34 1.82 -26.15 2.31
CA ASN A 34 2.51 -26.87 1.25
C ASN A 34 3.50 -26.02 0.43
N VAL A 35 3.44 -24.68 0.50
CA VAL A 35 4.28 -23.76 -0.28
C VAL A 35 4.69 -22.55 0.55
N HIS A 36 5.79 -21.88 0.17
CA HIS A 36 6.12 -20.56 0.68
C HIS A 36 5.18 -19.48 0.13
N ILE A 37 5.07 -18.34 0.82
CA ILE A 37 4.24 -17.22 0.38
C ILE A 37 5.06 -15.94 0.35
N ILE A 38 4.92 -15.19 -0.74
CA ILE A 38 5.40 -13.82 -0.88
C ILE A 38 4.18 -12.94 -1.12
N GLY A 39 4.01 -11.89 -0.33
CA GLY A 39 2.88 -10.98 -0.50
C GLY A 39 3.19 -9.62 0.09
N SER A 40 2.28 -8.66 -0.13
CA SER A 40 2.45 -7.33 0.44
C SER A 40 1.55 -7.11 1.66
N ALA A 41 2.17 -6.72 2.78
CA ALA A 41 1.45 -6.32 3.99
C ALA A 41 0.79 -4.94 3.79
N ARG A 42 -0.29 -4.68 4.55
CA ARG A 42 -0.83 -3.31 4.66
C ARG A 42 0.04 -2.51 5.62
N ARG A 43 0.25 -1.22 5.33
CA ARG A 43 0.97 -0.31 6.24
C ARG A 43 0.38 -0.32 7.65
N SER A 44 -0.93 -0.46 7.77
CA SER A 44 -1.63 -0.53 9.06
C SER A 44 -1.29 -1.76 9.91
N GLN A 45 -0.81 -2.84 9.30
CA GLN A 45 -0.45 -4.09 9.99
C GLN A 45 1.01 -4.09 10.47
N VAL A 46 1.85 -3.24 9.90
CA VAL A 46 3.30 -3.17 10.18
C VAL A 46 3.72 -1.72 10.46
N LYS A 47 2.87 -0.96 11.15
CA LYS A 47 3.06 0.49 11.36
C LYS A 47 4.39 0.82 12.01
N GLU A 48 4.79 0.01 12.99
CA GLU A 48 6.01 0.18 13.77
C GLU A 48 7.27 0.12 12.88
N MET A 49 7.24 -0.69 11.82
CA MET A 49 8.35 -0.80 10.87
C MET A 49 8.56 0.48 10.03
N PHE A 50 7.58 1.39 10.00
CA PHE A 50 7.70 2.69 9.34
C PHE A 50 8.20 3.81 10.26
N GLN A 51 8.41 3.54 11.56
CA GLN A 51 8.96 4.51 12.51
C GLN A 51 10.50 4.45 12.57
N VAL A 52 11.10 3.46 11.92
CA VAL A 52 12.56 3.28 11.87
C VAL A 52 13.20 4.38 11.02
N HIS A 53 14.25 5.00 11.56
CA HIS A 53 15.00 6.04 10.85
C HIS A 53 15.74 5.47 9.63
N PHE A 54 16.00 6.31 8.63
CA PHE A 54 16.64 5.88 7.38
C PHE A 54 18.03 5.27 7.56
N GLU A 55 18.74 5.64 8.63
CA GLU A 55 20.04 5.04 9.00
C GLU A 55 19.95 3.53 9.24
N GLY A 56 18.77 3.01 9.60
CA GLY A 56 18.54 1.57 9.76
C GLY A 56 18.32 0.80 8.44
N TYR A 57 18.33 1.49 7.29
CA TYR A 57 18.10 0.88 5.99
C TYR A 57 19.44 0.55 5.32
N ASN A 58 19.52 -0.65 4.75
CA ASN A 58 20.66 -1.10 3.97
C ASN A 58 20.30 -1.11 2.48
N GLU A 59 21.30 -1.04 1.61
CA GLU A 59 21.07 -1.25 0.17
C GLU A 59 20.65 -2.71 -0.08
N LEU A 60 19.50 -2.89 -0.74
CA LEU A 60 19.02 -4.21 -1.14
C LEU A 60 19.53 -4.59 -2.52
N TYR A 61 19.40 -3.67 -3.48
CA TYR A 61 19.86 -3.83 -4.85
C TYR A 61 19.85 -2.49 -5.58
N THR A 62 20.63 -2.42 -6.65
CA THR A 62 20.53 -1.33 -7.64
C THR A 62 19.63 -1.77 -8.77
N SER A 63 18.61 -0.96 -9.08
CA SER A 63 17.73 -1.20 -10.23
C SER A 63 18.44 -0.98 -11.57
N ASN A 64 17.90 -1.53 -12.66
CA ASN A 64 18.45 -1.35 -14.01
C ASN A 64 18.57 0.13 -14.44
N ALA A 65 17.81 1.03 -13.82
CA ALA A 65 17.86 2.47 -14.06
C ALA A 65 18.93 3.19 -13.21
N GLY A 66 19.79 2.46 -12.50
CA GLY A 66 20.84 3.01 -11.64
C GLY A 66 20.34 3.59 -10.31
N VAL A 67 19.09 3.30 -9.91
CA VAL A 67 18.53 3.75 -8.63
C VAL A 67 18.82 2.71 -7.55
N HIS A 68 19.52 3.13 -6.49
CA HIS A 68 19.74 2.33 -5.28
C HIS A 68 18.42 2.17 -4.50
N ILE A 69 18.01 0.92 -4.31
CA ILE A 69 16.82 0.58 -3.52
C ILE A 69 17.29 0.20 -2.12
N LEU A 70 16.87 1.00 -1.15
CA LEU A 70 17.17 0.76 0.26
C LEU A 70 16.07 -0.09 0.88
N GLY A 71 16.39 -0.80 1.95
CA GLY A 71 15.41 -1.54 2.70
C GLY A 71 15.83 -1.92 4.10
N TYR A 72 14.79 -2.15 4.90
CA TYR A 72 14.88 -2.61 6.26
C TYR A 72 14.10 -3.91 6.39
N ARG A 73 14.71 -4.93 6.97
CA ARG A 73 14.12 -6.25 7.18
C ARG A 73 13.91 -6.47 8.67
N ASN A 74 12.69 -6.90 9.04
CA ASN A 74 12.41 -7.36 10.40
C ASN A 74 11.32 -8.46 10.37
N MET A 75 11.08 -9.09 11.51
CA MET A 75 9.97 -10.01 11.71
C MET A 75 8.74 -9.24 12.21
N ALA A 76 7.57 -9.62 11.72
CA ALA A 76 6.28 -9.11 12.21
C ALA A 76 5.26 -10.22 12.29
N GLU A 77 4.39 -10.19 13.30
CA GLU A 77 3.26 -11.12 13.37
C GLU A 77 2.14 -10.65 12.44
N LEU A 78 1.86 -11.45 11.42
CA LEU A 78 0.77 -11.23 10.47
C LEU A 78 -0.10 -12.48 10.41
N PHE A 79 -1.42 -12.29 10.49
CA PHE A 79 -2.39 -13.40 10.43
C PHE A 79 -2.20 -14.48 11.52
N GLY A 80 -1.59 -14.12 12.66
CA GLY A 80 -1.30 -15.04 13.77
C GLY A 80 -0.04 -15.88 13.56
N ARG A 81 0.86 -15.47 12.64
CA ARG A 81 2.14 -16.14 12.36
C ARG A 81 3.25 -15.11 12.18
N GLY A 82 4.48 -15.48 12.48
CA GLY A 82 5.65 -14.64 12.20
C GLY A 82 5.99 -14.64 10.71
N PHE A 83 6.07 -13.46 10.10
CA PHE A 83 6.53 -13.25 8.73
C PHE A 83 7.78 -12.39 8.71
N SER A 84 8.71 -12.70 7.80
CA SER A 84 9.78 -11.78 7.47
C SER A 84 9.24 -10.69 6.55
N VAL A 85 9.31 -9.44 7.00
CA VAL A 85 8.80 -8.28 6.28
C VAL A 85 9.98 -7.41 5.89
N VAL A 86 10.02 -7.04 4.60
CA VAL A 86 10.98 -6.09 4.07
C VAL A 86 10.24 -4.80 3.72
N VAL A 87 10.61 -3.71 4.37
CA VAL A 87 10.19 -2.36 4.00
C VAL A 87 11.23 -1.81 3.06
N SER A 88 10.83 -1.52 1.83
CA SER A 88 11.71 -0.92 0.82
C SER A 88 11.44 0.57 0.66
N TYR A 89 12.51 1.31 0.37
CA TYR A 89 12.48 2.71 0.01
C TYR A 89 13.10 2.91 -1.38
N ASN A 90 12.32 3.57 -2.23
CA ASN A 90 12.75 3.96 -3.56
C ASN A 90 12.77 5.50 -3.64
N PRO A 91 13.96 6.14 -3.68
CA PRO A 91 14.09 7.59 -3.72
C PRO A 91 13.38 8.24 -4.92
N ALA A 92 13.44 7.60 -6.10
CA ALA A 92 12.81 8.12 -7.31
C ALA A 92 11.27 8.13 -7.19
N THR A 93 10.71 7.05 -6.65
CA THR A 93 9.27 6.95 -6.37
C THR A 93 8.84 7.97 -5.32
N HIS A 94 9.63 8.16 -4.26
CA HIS A 94 9.35 9.16 -3.22
C HIS A 94 9.22 10.57 -3.80
N LYS A 95 10.19 11.00 -4.60
CA LYS A 95 10.18 12.32 -5.27
C LYS A 95 8.93 12.55 -6.12
N ASN A 96 8.47 11.50 -6.82
CA ASN A 96 7.26 11.58 -7.65
C ASN A 96 5.99 11.63 -6.82
N GLN A 97 5.93 10.88 -5.72
CA GLN A 97 4.81 10.90 -4.77
C GLN A 97 4.66 12.27 -4.10
N GLU A 98 5.77 12.88 -3.68
CA GLU A 98 5.80 14.23 -3.09
C GLU A 98 5.27 15.29 -4.06
N LYS A 99 5.76 15.32 -5.30
CA LYS A 99 5.25 16.21 -6.35
C LYS A 99 3.75 16.03 -6.59
N THR A 100 3.29 14.78 -6.59
CA THR A 100 1.87 14.46 -6.80
C THR A 100 1.03 14.91 -5.62
N TYR A 101 1.54 14.77 -4.40
CA TYR A 101 0.89 15.21 -3.18
C TYR A 101 0.68 16.73 -3.18
N GLU A 102 1.73 17.51 -3.45
CA GLU A 102 1.61 18.98 -3.50
C GLU A 102 0.60 19.44 -4.55
N LYS A 103 0.64 18.87 -5.76
CA LYS A 103 -0.36 19.15 -6.81
C LYS A 103 -1.79 18.83 -6.37
N ARG A 104 -1.99 17.74 -5.63
CA ARG A 104 -3.32 17.35 -5.12
C ARG A 104 -3.78 18.28 -4.01
N LYS A 105 -2.88 18.68 -3.11
CA LYS A 105 -3.15 19.64 -2.04
C LYS A 105 -3.60 20.98 -2.60
N GLU A 106 -2.90 21.53 -3.58
CA GLU A 106 -3.30 22.78 -4.24
C GLU A 106 -4.71 22.70 -4.86
N ARG A 107 -5.01 21.61 -5.56
CA ARG A 107 -6.35 21.39 -6.15
C ARG A 107 -7.43 21.29 -5.08
N LEU A 108 -7.14 20.62 -3.98
CA LEU A 108 -8.06 20.46 -2.87
C LEU A 108 -8.36 21.80 -2.19
N VAL A 109 -7.33 22.61 -1.91
CA VAL A 109 -7.51 23.97 -1.38
C VAL A 109 -8.37 24.83 -2.30
N LYS A 110 -8.07 24.85 -3.61
CA LYS A 110 -8.91 25.57 -4.60
C LYS A 110 -10.36 25.11 -4.60
N THR A 111 -10.59 23.81 -4.42
CA THR A 111 -11.93 23.22 -4.35
C THR A 111 -12.67 23.67 -3.08
N LEU A 112 -11.98 23.66 -1.94
CA LEU A 112 -12.52 24.13 -0.66
C LEU A 112 -12.86 25.62 -0.71
N ASP A 113 -12.00 26.45 -1.30
CA ASP A 113 -12.25 27.88 -1.47
C ASP A 113 -13.46 28.15 -2.38
N ALA A 114 -13.58 27.39 -3.47
CA ALA A 114 -14.74 27.47 -4.34
C ALA A 114 -16.04 27.08 -3.59
N ILE A 115 -16.02 26.01 -2.79
CA ILE A 115 -17.16 25.59 -1.96
C ILE A 115 -17.52 26.68 -0.95
N LYS A 116 -16.53 27.22 -0.23
CA LYS A 116 -16.71 28.31 0.74
C LYS A 116 -17.31 29.55 0.07
N GLY A 117 -16.83 29.90 -1.12
CA GLY A 117 -17.39 30.98 -1.94
C GLY A 117 -18.85 30.73 -2.30
N LYS A 118 -19.20 29.49 -2.70
CA LYS A 118 -20.58 29.12 -3.01
C LYS A 118 -21.51 29.22 -1.79
N MET A 119 -21.04 28.82 -0.61
CA MET A 119 -21.83 28.90 0.64
C MET A 119 -22.07 30.33 1.13
N LYS A 120 -21.13 31.26 0.85
CA LYS A 120 -21.26 32.67 1.24
C LYS A 120 -22.23 33.48 0.36
N ARG A 121 -22.63 32.95 -0.80
CA ARG A 121 -23.61 33.63 -1.65
C ARG A 121 -24.98 33.53 -0.99
N LYS A 122 -25.50 34.65 -0.46
CA LYS A 122 -26.94 34.76 -0.13
C LYS A 122 -27.72 34.46 -1.40
N GLY A 123 -28.51 33.38 -1.39
CA GLY A 123 -29.44 33.10 -2.46
C GLY A 123 -30.36 34.30 -2.67
N LYS A 124 -30.58 34.71 -3.91
CA LYS A 124 -31.61 35.68 -4.24
C LYS A 124 -32.94 34.97 -3.98
N ASP A 125 -33.62 35.31 -2.89
CA ASP A 125 -34.94 34.74 -2.57
C ASP A 125 -35.84 34.87 -3.82
N ARG A 126 -36.43 33.75 -4.23
CA ARG A 126 -37.50 33.79 -5.22
C ARG A 126 -38.67 34.49 -4.55
N LYS A 127 -39.08 35.64 -5.09
CA LYS A 127 -40.34 36.29 -4.70
C LYS A 127 -41.45 35.27 -4.93
N LEU A 128 -42.09 34.80 -3.85
CA LEU A 128 -43.34 34.04 -3.95
C LEU A 128 -44.36 34.93 -4.67
N THR A 129 -44.81 34.48 -5.83
CA THR A 129 -46.00 35.02 -6.48
C THR A 129 -47.17 34.85 -5.52
N LYS A 130 -47.76 35.96 -5.07
CA LYS A 130 -49.08 35.95 -4.44
C LYS A 130 -50.09 35.67 -5.56
N GLU A 131 -50.81 34.56 -5.45
CA GLU A 131 -51.95 34.28 -6.33
C GLU A 131 -53.14 35.20 -6.00
N PRO A 132 -53.98 35.51 -7.00
CA PRO A 132 -55.00 36.56 -6.97
C PRO A 132 -56.20 36.28 -6.07
#